data_AF-A0A1I2TYT2-F1
#
_entry.id   AF-A0A1I2TYT2-F1
#
_cell.length_a   1.000
_cell.length_b   1.000
_cell.length_c   1.000
_cell.angle_alpha   90.00
_cell.angle_beta   90.00
_cell.angle_gamma   90.00
#
_symmetry.space_group_name_H-M   'P 1'
#
loop_
_entity.id
_entity.type
_entity.pdbx_description
1 polymer ?
#
loop_
_entity_poly.entity_id
_entity_poly.type
_entity_poly.pdbx_seq_one_letter_code
_entity_poly.pdbx_strand_id
1 'polypeptide(L)'
;YVERDVLGFPTWPHEIIRNLSIASFFVGVILFLSATMPPHIGAPANPSSTPAIILPDWYLYWSFGLLKLGPLNPELAILGGQKLTADRTYGVLANVVVVGIIAMVPFLNKGSARRPVEQPFWAAVGVGGVVFAFTISILAIKNLMPMNVDLLFDLTFILPVVAFFLTYAVLKTMREGYMYGLNKRYYRLRPPR
;
A
#
# COMPACT_ATOMS: atom_id res chain seq x y z
N TYR A 1 17.67 28.11 12.06
CA TYR A 1 17.83 26.66 11.87
C TYR A 1 18.61 26.13 13.05
N VAL A 2 17.95 25.49 14.02
CA VAL A 2 18.67 24.80 15.10
C VAL A 2 19.09 23.46 14.52
N GLU A 3 20.40 23.25 14.31
CA GLU A 3 20.95 21.93 14.02
C GLU A 3 20.48 20.99 15.12
N ARG A 4 19.52 20.11 14.81
CA ARG A 4 19.25 18.97 15.68
C ARG A 4 20.37 17.99 15.40
N ASP A 5 21.23 17.78 16.40
CA ASP A 5 22.22 16.72 16.35
C ASP A 5 21.54 15.41 15.91
N VAL A 6 21.97 14.91 14.76
CA VAL A 6 21.52 13.62 14.26
C VAL A 6 22.24 12.57 15.11
N LEU A 7 21.52 11.99 16.06
CA LEU A 7 22.01 10.86 16.84
C LEU A 7 22.21 9.67 15.89
N GLY A 8 23.45 9.33 15.61
CA GLY A 8 23.82 8.23 14.71
C GLY A 8 25.30 7.89 14.80
N PHE A 9 25.68 6.81 14.13
CA PHE A 9 27.08 6.47 13.94
C PHE A 9 27.62 7.15 12.67
N PRO A 10 28.94 7.42 12.59
CA PRO A 10 29.53 7.97 11.39
C PRO A 10 29.32 7.03 10.20
N THR A 11 29.16 7.61 9.00
CA THR A 11 28.93 6.87 7.75
C THR A 11 29.95 5.75 7.56
N TRP A 12 31.22 6.04 7.84
CA TRP A 12 32.29 5.06 7.89
C TRP A 12 32.80 4.90 9.33
N PRO A 13 33.11 3.67 9.79
CA PRO A 13 32.87 2.40 9.12
C PRO A 13 31.47 1.81 9.38
N HIS A 14 30.78 2.29 10.42
CA HIS A 14 29.61 1.62 10.99
C HIS A 14 28.45 1.46 10.01
N GLU A 15 27.97 2.57 9.43
CA GLU A 15 26.80 2.54 8.54
C GLU A 15 27.12 1.82 7.22
N ILE A 16 28.32 2.02 6.65
CA ILE A 16 28.74 1.35 5.41
C ILE A 16 28.84 -0.17 5.59
N ILE A 17 29.49 -0.66 6.65
CA ILE A 17 29.62 -2.11 6.88
C ILE A 17 28.24 -2.74 7.04
N ARG A 18 27.37 -2.13 7.87
CA ARG A 18 26.00 -2.60 8.06
C ARG A 18 25.24 -2.64 6.73
N ASN A 19 25.28 -1.56 5.95
CA ASN A 19 24.56 -1.46 4.69
C ASN A 19 25.10 -2.44 3.64
N LEU A 20 26.42 -2.66 3.60
CA LEU A 20 27.04 -3.64 2.71
C LEU A 20 26.60 -5.06 3.08
N SER A 21 26.59 -5.43 4.36
CA SER A 21 26.11 -6.74 4.80
C SER A 21 24.64 -6.97 4.40
N ILE A 22 23.78 -5.96 4.58
CA ILE A 22 22.37 -6.04 4.18
C ILE A 22 22.24 -6.15 2.65
N ALA A 23 22.98 -5.34 1.89
CA ALA A 23 22.95 -5.38 0.43
C ALA A 23 23.45 -6.73 -0.12
N SER A 24 24.58 -7.23 0.40
CA SER A 24 25.12 -8.54 0.02
C SER A 24 24.14 -9.68 0.33
N PHE A 25 23.44 -9.61 1.48
CA PHE A 25 22.38 -10.57 1.80
C PHE A 25 21.26 -10.57 0.75
N PHE A 26 20.69 -9.41 0.41
CA PHE A 26 19.61 -9.33 -0.57
C PHE A 26 20.07 -9.71 -1.99
N VAL A 27 21.28 -9.34 -2.40
CA VAL A 27 21.87 -9.80 -3.67
C VAL A 27 22.00 -11.33 -3.68
N GLY A 28 22.48 -11.91 -2.58
CA GLY A 28 22.54 -13.36 -2.42
C GLY A 28 21.17 -14.04 -2.58
N VAL A 29 20.13 -13.49 -1.95
CA VAL A 29 18.74 -13.99 -2.10
C VAL A 29 18.26 -13.88 -3.55
N ILE A 30 18.50 -12.77 -4.23
CA ILE A 30 18.08 -12.57 -5.63
C ILE A 30 18.79 -13.58 -6.55
N LEU A 31 20.10 -13.78 -6.38
CA LEU A 31 20.86 -14.75 -7.16
C LEU A 31 20.39 -16.18 -6.89
N PHE A 32 20.15 -16.53 -5.62
CA PHE A 32 19.62 -17.82 -5.22
C PHE A 32 18.25 -18.12 -5.84
N LEU A 33 17.31 -17.17 -5.76
CA LEU A 33 15.98 -17.32 -6.37
C LEU A 33 16.06 -17.40 -7.89
N SER A 34 16.89 -16.57 -8.54
CA SER A 34 17.09 -16.61 -9.98
C SER A 34 17.64 -17.96 -10.46
N ALA A 35 18.52 -18.57 -9.67
CA ALA A 35 19.12 -19.86 -10.00
C ALA A 35 18.19 -21.06 -9.73
N THR A 36 17.39 -21.00 -8.66
CA THR A 36 16.52 -22.11 -8.23
C THR A 36 15.12 -22.08 -8.84
N MET A 37 14.64 -20.89 -9.24
CA MET A 37 13.32 -20.68 -9.83
C MET A 37 13.42 -19.78 -11.08
N PRO A 38 14.14 -20.21 -12.14
CA PRO A 38 14.29 -19.41 -13.34
C PRO A 38 12.93 -19.16 -14.02
N PRO A 39 12.67 -17.93 -14.52
CA PRO A 39 11.41 -17.62 -15.19
C PRO A 39 11.28 -18.42 -16.49
N HIS A 40 10.06 -18.93 -16.75
CA HIS A 40 9.75 -19.58 -18.01
C HIS A 40 9.69 -18.55 -19.15
N ILE A 41 10.41 -18.82 -20.26
CA ILE A 41 10.30 -18.04 -21.50
C ILE A 41 9.17 -18.67 -22.34
N GLY A 42 8.05 -17.94 -22.42
CA GLY A 42 6.89 -18.37 -23.21
C GLY A 42 7.13 -18.29 -24.73
N ALA A 43 6.16 -18.79 -25.49
CA ALA A 43 6.14 -18.64 -26.94
C ALA A 43 6.09 -17.14 -27.35
N PRO A 44 6.54 -16.79 -28.58
CA PRO A 44 6.41 -15.43 -29.10
C PRO A 44 4.97 -14.93 -29.06
N ALA A 45 4.81 -13.60 -28.93
CA ALA A 45 3.50 -12.97 -28.90
C ALA A 45 2.69 -13.28 -30.18
N ASN A 46 1.43 -13.71 -30.00
CA ASN A 46 0.52 -14.03 -31.10
C ASN A 46 -0.72 -13.12 -31.03
N PRO A 47 -0.87 -12.15 -31.96
CA PRO A 47 -2.03 -11.25 -31.98
C PRO A 47 -3.39 -11.95 -32.20
N SER A 48 -3.37 -13.15 -32.78
CA SER A 48 -4.57 -13.91 -33.13
C SER A 48 -5.05 -14.85 -32.03
N SER A 49 -4.33 -14.96 -30.90
CA SER A 49 -4.67 -15.86 -29.80
C SER A 49 -4.45 -15.20 -28.44
N THR A 50 -5.50 -15.12 -27.63
CA THR A 50 -5.40 -14.60 -26.25
C THR A 50 -5.23 -15.76 -25.27
N PRO A 51 -4.16 -15.76 -24.46
CA PRO A 51 -3.99 -16.76 -23.40
C PRO A 51 -5.16 -16.75 -22.40
N ALA A 52 -5.52 -17.93 -21.88
CA ALA A 52 -6.62 -18.05 -20.92
C ALA A 52 -6.36 -17.31 -19.60
N ILE A 53 -5.09 -17.25 -19.17
CA ILE A 53 -4.65 -16.49 -18.00
C ILE A 53 -3.76 -15.35 -18.49
N ILE A 54 -4.30 -14.13 -18.47
CA ILE A 54 -3.58 -12.91 -18.80
C ILE A 54 -3.61 -11.97 -17.59
N LEU A 55 -2.51 -11.99 -16.82
CA LEU A 55 -2.33 -11.21 -15.61
C LEU A 55 -1.01 -10.46 -15.72
N PRO A 56 -0.93 -9.20 -15.27
CA PRO A 56 0.35 -8.50 -15.20
C PRO A 56 1.22 -9.07 -14.06
N ASP A 57 2.39 -8.50 -13.84
CA ASP A 57 3.18 -8.84 -12.65
C ASP A 57 2.43 -8.48 -11.36
N TRP A 58 2.73 -9.21 -10.29
CA TRP A 58 2.05 -9.10 -8.99
C TRP A 58 2.04 -7.68 -8.41
N TYR A 59 3.10 -6.90 -8.64
CA TYR A 59 3.21 -5.53 -8.15
C TYR A 59 2.29 -4.55 -8.89
N LEU A 60 1.70 -4.97 -10.02
CA LEU A 60 0.71 -4.21 -10.80
C LEU A 60 -0.73 -4.63 -10.49
N TYR A 61 -0.96 -5.67 -9.68
CA TYR A 61 -2.31 -6.16 -9.39
C TYR A 61 -3.21 -5.10 -8.75
N TRP A 62 -2.67 -4.24 -7.88
CA TRP A 62 -3.51 -3.21 -7.26
C TRP A 62 -4.08 -2.24 -8.32
N SER A 63 -3.26 -1.85 -9.29
CA SER A 63 -3.62 -0.93 -10.38
C SER A 63 -4.54 -1.60 -11.39
N PHE A 64 -4.26 -2.86 -11.73
CA PHE A 64 -5.10 -3.67 -12.60
C PHE A 64 -6.47 -3.96 -11.96
N GLY A 65 -6.53 -4.12 -10.64
CA GLY A 65 -7.76 -4.32 -9.88
C GLY A 65 -8.72 -3.13 -10.00
N LEU A 66 -8.20 -1.91 -10.12
CA LEU A 66 -8.99 -0.70 -10.36
C LEU A 66 -9.68 -0.70 -11.74
N LEU A 67 -9.27 -1.54 -12.69
CA LEU A 67 -10.01 -1.75 -13.94
C LEU A 67 -11.25 -2.62 -13.77
N LYS A 68 -11.44 -3.24 -12.61
CA LYS A 68 -12.56 -4.15 -12.30
C LYS A 68 -13.65 -3.49 -11.46
N LEU A 69 -13.75 -2.17 -11.50
CA LEU A 69 -14.72 -1.36 -10.76
C LEU A 69 -16.06 -1.17 -11.49
N GLY A 70 -16.41 -2.07 -12.42
CA GLY A 70 -17.64 -2.00 -13.21
C GLY A 70 -18.91 -1.75 -12.38
N PRO A 71 -19.11 -2.39 -11.21
CA PRO A 71 -20.26 -2.13 -10.35
C PRO A 71 -20.30 -0.73 -9.70
N LEU A 72 -19.18 -0.01 -9.64
CA LEU A 72 -19.12 1.38 -9.13
C LEU A 72 -19.28 2.43 -10.24
N ASN A 73 -19.29 2.01 -11.52
CA ASN A 73 -19.40 2.92 -12.63
C ASN A 73 -20.84 3.47 -12.71
N PRO A 74 -21.06 4.78 -12.50
CA PRO A 74 -22.40 5.33 -12.37
C PRO A 74 -23.17 5.26 -13.69
N GLU A 75 -24.41 4.79 -13.60
CA GLU A 75 -25.39 4.81 -14.68
C GLU A 75 -26.32 6.01 -14.54
N LEU A 76 -26.55 6.72 -15.64
CA LEU A 76 -27.45 7.86 -15.66
C LEU A 76 -28.85 7.39 -16.05
N ALA A 77 -29.76 7.35 -15.08
CA ALA A 77 -31.17 7.00 -15.29
C ALA A 77 -31.85 7.92 -16.33
N ILE A 78 -31.40 9.18 -16.44
CA ILE A 78 -31.91 10.18 -17.40
C ILE A 78 -31.50 9.82 -18.85
N LEU A 79 -30.42 9.05 -19.04
CA LEU A 79 -29.96 8.55 -20.35
C LEU A 79 -30.43 7.11 -20.61
N GLY A 80 -31.51 6.66 -19.96
CA GLY A 80 -32.04 5.32 -20.14
C GLY A 80 -31.16 4.21 -19.55
N GLY A 81 -30.38 4.51 -18.51
CA GLY A 81 -29.48 3.53 -17.86
C GLY A 81 -28.13 3.37 -18.55
N GLN A 82 -27.78 4.25 -19.49
CA GLN A 82 -26.44 4.24 -20.08
C GLN A 82 -25.38 4.69 -19.06
N LYS A 83 -24.28 3.95 -19.00
CA LYS A 83 -23.10 4.29 -18.19
C LYS A 83 -22.49 5.62 -18.64
N LEU A 84 -22.05 6.44 -17.68
CA LEU A 84 -21.42 7.73 -17.97
C LEU A 84 -20.12 7.59 -18.78
N THR A 85 -19.36 6.53 -18.51
CA THR A 85 -18.10 6.23 -19.21
C THR A 85 -17.94 4.73 -19.43
N ALA A 86 -17.11 4.33 -20.39
CA ALA A 86 -16.72 2.93 -20.55
C ALA A 86 -15.97 2.43 -19.29
N ASP A 87 -16.22 1.19 -18.88
CA ASP A 87 -15.64 0.60 -17.65
C ASP A 87 -14.10 0.68 -17.60
N ARG A 88 -13.45 0.54 -18.76
CA ARG A 88 -11.99 0.68 -18.88
C ARG A 88 -11.53 2.10 -18.57
N THR A 89 -12.21 3.10 -19.13
CA THR A 89 -11.92 4.52 -18.90
C THR A 89 -12.16 4.87 -17.44
N TYR A 90 -13.25 4.39 -16.85
CA TYR A 90 -13.54 4.56 -15.42
C TYR A 90 -12.41 4.02 -14.54
N GLY A 91 -11.92 2.81 -14.81
CA GLY A 91 -10.81 2.23 -14.05
C GLY A 91 -9.48 2.96 -14.22
N VAL A 92 -9.19 3.50 -15.41
CA VAL A 92 -8.00 4.36 -15.62
C VAL A 92 -8.13 5.67 -14.84
N LEU A 93 -9.30 6.30 -14.83
CA LEU A 93 -9.56 7.48 -14.01
C LEU A 93 -9.42 7.17 -12.51
N ALA A 94 -9.89 6.01 -12.06
CA ALA A 94 -9.73 5.57 -10.67
C ALA A 94 -8.25 5.47 -10.25
N ASN A 95 -7.36 5.03 -11.15
CA ASN A 95 -5.91 5.04 -10.89
C ASN A 95 -5.39 6.46 -10.65
N VAL A 96 -5.78 7.42 -11.50
CA VAL A 96 -5.38 8.83 -11.34
C VAL A 96 -5.86 9.37 -10.00
N VAL A 97 -7.09 9.03 -9.58
CA VAL A 97 -7.63 9.45 -8.28
C VAL A 97 -6.83 8.87 -7.13
N VAL A 98 -6.56 7.55 -7.12
CA VAL A 98 -5.81 6.90 -6.03
C VAL A 98 -4.39 7.46 -5.93
N VAL A 99 -3.67 7.54 -7.05
CA VAL A 99 -2.31 8.09 -7.10
C VAL A 99 -2.33 9.58 -6.71
N GLY A 100 -3.32 10.34 -7.15
CA GLY A 100 -3.51 11.74 -6.78
C GLY A 100 -3.69 11.92 -5.28
N ILE A 101 -4.52 11.10 -4.64
CA ILE A 101 -4.69 11.12 -3.18
C ILE A 101 -3.37 10.84 -2.47
N ILE A 102 -2.63 9.81 -2.90
CA ILE A 102 -1.33 9.45 -2.31
C ILE A 102 -0.32 10.60 -2.47
N ALA A 103 -0.25 11.20 -3.66
CA ALA A 103 0.62 12.34 -3.94
C ALA A 103 0.28 13.58 -3.10
N MET A 104 -0.99 13.74 -2.70
CA MET A 104 -1.45 14.83 -1.84
C MET A 104 -1.17 14.60 -0.35
N VAL A 105 -0.92 13.37 0.10
CA VAL A 105 -0.71 13.03 1.53
C VAL A 105 0.34 13.94 2.22
N PRO A 106 1.52 14.24 1.63
CA PRO A 106 2.51 15.09 2.29
C PRO A 106 2.03 16.54 2.53
N PHE A 107 1.08 17.02 1.74
CA PHE A 107 0.54 18.38 1.86
C PHE A 107 -0.63 18.45 2.85
N LEU A 108 -1.36 17.35 3.00
CA LEU A 108 -2.46 17.21 3.95
C LEU A 108 -1.94 16.91 5.36
N ASN A 109 -0.91 16.05 5.49
CA ASN A 109 -0.31 15.73 6.77
C ASN A 109 0.81 16.71 7.14
N LYS A 110 0.45 17.77 7.85
CA LYS A 110 1.41 18.76 8.41
C LYS A 110 1.98 18.37 9.78
N GLY A 111 1.70 17.16 10.27
CA GLY A 111 2.11 16.75 11.61
C GLY A 111 3.62 16.51 11.70
N SER A 112 4.26 17.03 12.74
CA SER A 112 5.71 16.90 12.96
C SER A 112 6.14 15.58 13.60
N ALA A 113 5.18 14.82 14.15
CA ALA A 113 5.40 13.56 14.84
C ALA A 113 5.60 12.41 13.84
N ARG A 114 6.65 11.60 14.02
CA ARG A 114 6.98 10.51 13.06
C ARG A 114 6.47 9.14 13.49
N ARG A 115 6.08 8.96 14.75
CA ARG A 115 5.67 7.66 15.28
C ARG A 115 4.19 7.40 14.96
N PRO A 116 3.80 6.19 14.52
CA PRO A 116 2.40 5.86 14.23
C PRO A 116 1.43 6.18 15.39
N VAL A 117 1.82 5.85 16.62
CA VAL A 117 1.04 6.12 17.84
C VAL A 117 0.84 7.63 18.11
N GLU A 118 1.73 8.48 17.63
CA GLU A 118 1.62 9.94 17.82
C GLU A 118 0.63 10.56 16.81
N GLN A 119 0.49 9.94 15.63
CA GLN A 119 -0.46 10.31 14.58
C GLN A 119 -1.41 9.15 14.23
N PRO A 120 -2.28 8.72 15.15
CA PRO A 120 -3.09 7.50 15.00
C PRO A 120 -4.00 7.55 13.76
N PHE A 121 -4.53 8.73 13.42
CA PHE A 121 -5.35 8.91 12.22
C PHE A 121 -4.57 8.64 10.93
N TRP A 122 -3.42 9.29 10.73
CA TRP A 122 -2.62 9.13 9.51
C TRP A 122 -2.01 7.73 9.39
N ALA A 123 -1.62 7.13 10.52
CA ALA A 123 -1.20 5.74 10.55
C ALA A 123 -2.34 4.79 10.15
N ALA A 124 -3.57 5.03 10.63
CA ALA A 124 -4.75 4.27 10.24
C ALA A 124 -5.09 4.43 8.75
N VAL A 125 -4.98 5.65 8.19
CA VAL A 125 -5.12 5.87 6.73
C VAL A 125 -4.11 5.02 5.96
N GLY A 126 -2.85 4.99 6.41
CA GLY A 126 -1.81 4.16 5.81
C GLY A 126 -2.15 2.66 5.84
N VAL A 127 -2.58 2.15 7.00
CA VAL A 127 -3.00 0.73 7.12
C VAL A 127 -4.21 0.42 6.26
N GLY A 128 -5.24 1.28 6.26
CA GLY A 128 -6.39 1.16 5.36
C GLY A 128 -5.96 1.11 3.89
N GLY A 129 -5.02 1.97 3.48
CA GLY A 129 -4.46 1.97 2.13
C GLY A 129 -3.71 0.68 1.77
N VAL A 130 -2.91 0.14 2.70
CA VAL A 130 -2.22 -1.15 2.50
C VAL A 130 -3.22 -2.30 2.36
N VAL A 131 -4.24 -2.34 3.22
CA VAL A 131 -5.30 -3.35 3.15
C VAL A 131 -6.09 -3.21 1.85
N PHE A 132 -6.38 -1.98 1.42
CA PHE A 132 -7.03 -1.73 0.12
C PHE A 132 -6.17 -2.22 -1.05
N ALA A 133 -4.88 -1.88 -1.08
CA ALA A 133 -3.97 -2.35 -2.12
C ALA A 133 -3.91 -3.88 -2.18
N PHE A 134 -3.93 -4.55 -1.03
CA PHE A 134 -3.99 -5.99 -0.93
C PHE A 134 -5.31 -6.56 -1.44
N THR A 135 -6.45 -6.08 -0.95
CA THR A 135 -7.76 -6.63 -1.32
C THR A 135 -8.11 -6.37 -2.79
N ILE A 136 -7.77 -5.20 -3.33
CA ILE A 136 -7.98 -4.91 -4.76
C ILE A 136 -7.02 -5.73 -5.65
N SER A 137 -5.83 -6.11 -5.14
CA SER A 137 -4.95 -7.06 -5.82
C SER A 137 -5.54 -8.47 -5.86
N ILE A 138 -6.28 -8.88 -4.84
CA ILE A 138 -7.02 -10.15 -4.87
C ILE A 138 -8.19 -10.06 -5.86
N LEU A 139 -8.91 -8.94 -5.91
CA LEU A 139 -9.96 -8.69 -6.91
C LEU A 139 -9.40 -8.75 -8.35
N ALA A 140 -8.18 -8.27 -8.56
CA ALA A 140 -7.45 -8.37 -9.84
C ALA A 140 -7.25 -9.83 -10.30
N ILE A 141 -7.23 -10.79 -9.39
CA ILE A 141 -7.13 -12.22 -9.70
C ILE A 141 -8.43 -12.98 -9.38
N LYS A 142 -9.60 -12.32 -9.38
CA LYS A 142 -10.91 -12.94 -9.07
C LYS A 142 -11.22 -14.27 -9.79
N ASN A 143 -10.67 -14.48 -10.99
CA ASN A 143 -10.86 -15.71 -11.76
C ASN A 143 -10.09 -16.92 -11.17
N LEU A 144 -9.07 -16.67 -10.35
CA LEU A 144 -8.25 -17.68 -9.67
C LEU A 144 -8.63 -17.85 -8.19
N MET A 145 -9.47 -16.95 -7.67
CA MET A 145 -9.88 -16.97 -6.27
C MET A 145 -11.11 -17.89 -6.10
N PRO A 146 -11.02 -18.94 -5.27
CA PRO A 146 -12.14 -19.85 -5.01
C PRO A 146 -13.13 -19.22 -4.01
N MET A 147 -13.65 -18.03 -4.32
CA MET A 147 -14.57 -17.25 -3.49
C MET A 147 -15.69 -16.68 -4.38
N ASN A 148 -16.87 -16.46 -3.79
CA ASN A 148 -17.93 -15.71 -4.46
C ASN A 148 -17.41 -14.30 -4.86
N VAL A 149 -17.66 -13.92 -6.11
CA VAL A 149 -17.11 -12.67 -6.69
C VAL A 149 -17.73 -11.43 -6.06
N ASP A 150 -19.02 -11.47 -5.72
CA ASP A 150 -19.72 -10.35 -5.10
C ASP A 150 -19.23 -10.13 -3.66
N LEU A 151 -19.07 -11.22 -2.91
CA LEU A 151 -18.45 -11.17 -1.58
C LEU A 151 -17.02 -10.64 -1.65
N LEU A 152 -16.22 -11.10 -2.61
CA LEU A 152 -14.84 -10.62 -2.80
C LEU A 152 -14.83 -9.11 -3.12
N PHE A 153 -15.77 -8.66 -3.94
CA PHE A 153 -15.93 -7.25 -4.26
C PHE A 153 -16.30 -6.43 -3.01
N ASP A 154 -17.28 -6.87 -2.23
CA ASP A 154 -17.69 -6.20 -0.99
C ASP A 154 -16.53 -6.12 0.02
N LEU A 155 -15.85 -7.24 0.25
CA LEU A 155 -14.67 -7.30 1.13
C LEU A 155 -13.55 -6.36 0.66
N THR A 156 -13.44 -6.12 -0.65
CA THR A 156 -12.43 -5.22 -1.20
C THR A 156 -12.56 -3.80 -0.65
N PHE A 157 -13.78 -3.33 -0.39
CA PHE A 157 -14.04 -1.99 0.10
C PHE A 157 -14.37 -1.95 1.60
N ILE A 158 -14.90 -3.03 2.18
CA ILE A 158 -15.23 -3.11 3.60
C ILE A 158 -13.97 -3.31 4.46
N LEU A 159 -13.09 -4.25 4.10
CA LEU A 159 -11.92 -4.59 4.93
C LEU A 159 -10.96 -3.41 5.15
N PRO A 160 -10.67 -2.54 4.15
CA PRO A 160 -9.86 -1.34 4.38
C PRO A 160 -10.44 -0.39 5.41
N VAL A 161 -11.78 -0.22 5.40
CA VAL A 161 -12.49 0.64 6.33
C VAL A 161 -12.46 0.04 7.75
N VAL A 162 -12.70 -1.26 7.87
CA VAL A 162 -12.57 -1.98 9.14
C VAL A 162 -11.15 -1.88 9.68
N ALA A 163 -10.14 -2.12 8.85
CA ALA A 163 -8.73 -2.04 9.23
C ALA A 163 -8.33 -0.62 9.66
N PHE A 164 -8.85 0.41 8.99
CA PHE A 164 -8.70 1.80 9.40
C PHE A 164 -9.23 2.03 10.83
N PHE A 165 -10.49 1.68 11.10
CA PHE A 165 -11.08 1.93 12.42
C PHE A 165 -10.42 1.12 13.53
N LEU A 166 -10.10 -0.15 13.28
CA LEU A 166 -9.37 -1.00 14.23
C LEU A 166 -7.99 -0.41 14.54
N THR A 167 -7.23 -0.03 13.51
CA THR A 167 -5.90 0.56 13.67
C THR A 167 -5.98 1.87 14.43
N TYR A 168 -6.93 2.73 14.08
CA TYR A 168 -7.16 4.00 14.77
C TYR A 168 -7.46 3.79 16.25
N ALA A 169 -8.38 2.87 16.56
CA ALA A 169 -8.75 2.55 17.94
C ALA A 169 -7.53 2.03 18.73
N VAL A 170 -6.79 1.06 18.18
CA VAL A 170 -5.60 0.48 18.82
C VAL A 170 -4.52 1.54 19.05
N LEU A 171 -4.19 2.36 18.04
CA LEU A 171 -3.15 3.37 18.19
C LEU A 171 -3.57 4.48 19.16
N LYS A 172 -4.86 4.83 19.19
CA LYS A 172 -5.39 5.81 20.13
C LYS A 172 -5.31 5.32 21.57
N THR A 173 -5.68 4.06 21.84
CA THR A 173 -5.55 3.48 23.18
C THR A 173 -4.09 3.35 23.62
N MET A 174 -3.19 2.96 22.71
CA MET A 174 -1.74 2.94 22.97
C MET A 174 -1.19 4.33 23.32
N ARG A 175 -1.71 5.39 22.70
CA ARG A 175 -1.31 6.77 22.98
C ARG A 175 -1.76 7.26 24.35
N GLU A 176 -2.89 6.76 24.83
CA GLU A 176 -3.43 7.09 26.15
C GLU A 176 -2.79 6.25 27.28
N GLY A 177 -2.04 5.21 26.94
CA GLY A 177 -1.37 4.32 27.88
C GLY A 177 -0.22 4.97 28.68
N TYR A 178 -0.04 4.49 29.92
CA TYR A 178 1.02 4.93 30.85
C TYR A 178 2.42 4.92 30.21
N MET A 179 2.74 3.86 29.45
CA MET A 179 4.05 3.72 28.78
C MET A 179 4.34 4.82 27.75
N TYR A 180 3.31 5.31 27.04
CA TYR A 180 3.49 6.42 26.12
C TYR A 180 3.81 7.72 26.88
N GLY A 181 3.07 7.99 27.97
CA GLY A 181 3.33 9.12 28.85
C GLY A 181 4.72 9.08 29.49
N LEU A 182 5.16 7.91 29.93
CA LEU A 182 6.49 7.68 30.51
C LEU A 182 7.59 7.94 29.47
N ASN A 183 7.50 7.34 28.28
CA ASN A 183 8.47 7.56 27.21
C ASN A 183 8.58 9.04 26.82
N LYS A 184 7.45 9.74 26.70
CA LYS A 184 7.43 11.17 26.37
C LYS A 184 8.15 12.02 27.43
N ARG A 185 8.06 11.65 28.71
CA ARG A 185 8.78 12.31 29.81
C ARG A 185 10.27 12.01 29.79
N TYR A 186 10.67 10.75 29.56
CA TYR A 186 12.09 10.38 29.44
C TYR A 186 12.82 11.17 28.36
N TYR A 187 12.20 11.37 27.20
CA TYR A 187 12.81 12.18 26.12
C TYR A 187 12.86 13.67 26.42
N ARG A 188 11.98 14.21 27.27
CA ARG A 188 12.00 15.62 27.71
C ARG A 188 13.01 15.89 28.82
N LEU A 189 13.32 14.88 29.64
CA LEU A 189 14.26 14.98 30.76
C LEU A 189 15.71 14.71 30.36
N ARG A 190 15.97 14.42 29.08
CA ARG A 190 17.35 14.29 28.60
C ARG A 190 17.99 15.68 28.66
N PRO A 191 19.07 15.87 29.44
CA PRO A 191 19.74 17.17 29.50
C PRO A 191 20.18 17.57 28.09
N PRO A 192 20.04 18.85 27.70
CA PRO A 192 20.81 19.35 26.56
C PRO A 192 22.28 19.11 26.89
N ARG A 193 22.99 18.42 25.99
CA ARG A 193 24.45 18.39 26.04
C ARG A 193 24.97 19.64 25.35
#